data_AF-L0M0N3-F1
#
_entry.id   AF-L0M0N3-F1
#
_cell.length_a   1.000
_cell.length_b   1.000
_cell.length_c   1.000
_cell.angle_alpha   90.00
_cell.angle_beta   90.00
_cell.angle_gamma   90.00
#
_symmetry.space_group_name_H-M   'P 1'
#
loop_
_entity.id
_entity.type
_entity.pdbx_description
1 polymer ?
#
loop_
_entity_poly.entity_id
_entity_poly.type
_entity_poly.pdbx_seq_one_letter_code
_entity_poly.pdbx_strand_id
1 'polypeptide(L)'
;MLTLISIIVTIAIIIIEALIILRTLFSEARTQITLHELIKELEKQNIVFYVHFVSTGNVTLVDSEGNIRIIEGEYSLKRVNLRANEDLIRAASRRHFAGEIGYEEYCSLVASAGVYKWIVDIKQMTRKYVGLSDKVILSEEITPVNSSEGAWRYN
;
A
#
# COMPACT_ATOMS: atom_id res chain seq x y z
N MET A 1 37.43 5.63 18.58
CA MET A 1 36.45 4.64 19.06
C MET A 1 35.15 5.31 19.51
N LEU A 2 35.17 6.33 20.38
CA LEU A 2 33.96 7.12 20.75
C LEU A 2 33.23 7.77 19.57
N THR A 3 33.95 8.21 18.54
CA THR A 3 33.38 8.84 17.34
C THR A 3 32.61 7.87 16.45
N LEU A 4 33.10 6.64 16.29
CA LEU A 4 32.44 5.61 15.49
C LEU A 4 31.13 5.16 16.13
N ILE A 5 31.14 4.95 17.45
CA ILE A 5 29.92 4.60 18.21
C ILE A 5 28.89 5.73 18.09
N SER A 6 29.30 6.98 18.25
CA SER A 6 28.40 8.14 18.09
C SER A 6 27.77 8.20 16.70
N ILE A 7 28.55 7.96 15.63
CA ILE A 7 28.04 7.96 14.26
C ILE A 7 27.01 6.85 14.05
N ILE A 8 27.31 5.63 14.53
CA ILE A 8 26.39 4.48 14.43
C ILE A 8 25.07 4.79 15.15
N VAL A 9 25.13 5.36 16.35
CA VAL A 9 23.93 5.74 17.12
C VAL A 9 23.12 6.79 16.38
N THR A 10 23.75 7.83 15.84
CA THR A 10 23.06 8.86 15.07
C THR A 10 22.38 8.28 13.82
N ILE A 11 23.08 7.43 13.06
CA ILE A 11 22.50 6.76 11.89
C ILE A 11 21.30 5.90 12.30
N ALA A 12 21.42 5.13 13.38
CA ALA A 12 20.32 4.29 13.86
C ALA A 12 19.09 5.13 14.25
N ILE A 13 19.27 6.27 14.92
CA ILE A 13 18.18 7.18 15.26
C ILE A 13 17.50 7.71 13.99
N ILE A 14 18.26 8.16 13.00
CA ILE A 14 17.72 8.66 11.73
C ILE A 14 16.88 7.58 11.02
N ILE A 15 17.37 6.33 11.00
CA ILE A 15 16.63 5.21 10.40
C ILE A 15 15.33 4.93 11.15
N ILE A 16 15.35 4.98 12.48
CA ILE A 16 14.17 4.77 13.33
C ILE A 16 13.14 5.88 13.08
N GLU A 17 13.56 7.15 13.07
CA GLU A 17 12.68 8.29 12.80
C GLU A 17 12.03 8.19 11.41
N ALA A 18 12.81 7.86 10.39
CA ALA A 18 12.29 7.65 9.04
C ALA A 18 11.23 6.53 9.00
N LEU A 19 11.44 5.44 9.76
CA LEU A 19 10.47 4.35 9.84
C LEU A 19 9.19 4.78 10.58
N ILE A 20 9.30 5.59 11.63
CA ILE A 20 8.14 6.14 12.36
C ILE A 20 7.31 7.03 11.43
N ILE A 21 7.94 7.91 10.65
CA ILE A 21 7.25 8.78 9.68
C ILE A 21 6.45 7.94 8.67
N LEU A 22 7.07 6.89 8.12
CA LEU A 22 6.41 5.97 7.20
C LEU A 22 5.23 5.24 7.85
N ARG A 23 5.39 4.76 9.10
CA ARG A 23 4.29 4.12 9.85
C ARG A 23 3.10 5.07 10.04
N THR A 24 3.36 6.32 10.43
CA THR A 24 2.33 7.35 10.59
C THR A 24 1.61 7.61 9.26
N LEU A 25 2.35 7.79 8.17
CA LEU A 25 1.79 8.03 6.84
C LEU A 25 0.86 6.89 6.39
N PHE A 26 1.24 5.63 6.63
CA PHE A 26 0.37 4.48 6.32
C PHE A 26 -0.84 4.37 7.24
N SER A 27 -0.74 4.85 8.49
CA SER A 27 -1.89 4.95 9.38
C SER A 27 -2.90 5.99 8.87
N GLU A 28 -2.40 7.16 8.43
CA GLU A 28 -3.20 8.22 7.82
C GLU A 28 -3.85 7.75 6.51
N ALA A 29 -3.15 6.99 5.67
CA ALA A 29 -3.70 6.47 4.40
C ALA A 29 -4.86 5.49 4.58
N ARG A 30 -5.05 4.95 5.79
CA ARG A 30 -6.19 4.07 6.12
C ARG A 30 -7.44 4.84 6.50
N THR A 31 -7.33 6.14 6.78
CA THR A 31 -8.38 6.92 7.44
C THR A 31 -8.65 8.29 6.82
N GLN A 32 -7.60 9.00 6.38
CA GLN A 32 -7.64 10.44 6.16
C GLN A 32 -7.10 10.88 4.80
N ILE A 33 -6.04 10.24 4.30
CA ILE A 33 -5.42 10.65 3.02
C ILE A 33 -5.72 9.66 1.90
N THR A 34 -5.80 10.18 0.68
CA THR A 34 -6.02 9.42 -0.54
C THR A 34 -4.78 8.64 -0.97
N LEU A 35 -4.98 7.63 -1.84
CA LEU A 35 -3.85 6.89 -2.44
C LEU A 35 -2.89 7.82 -3.21
N HIS A 36 -3.40 8.88 -3.83
CA HIS A 36 -2.58 9.82 -4.58
C HIS A 36 -1.70 10.70 -3.66
N GLU A 37 -2.25 11.13 -2.52
CA GLU A 37 -1.47 11.85 -1.49
C GLU A 37 -0.41 10.93 -0.87
N LEU A 38 -0.77 9.68 -0.55
CA LEU A 38 0.20 8.68 -0.09
C LEU A 38 1.35 8.53 -1.09
N ILE A 39 1.05 8.36 -2.39
CA ILE A 39 2.07 8.22 -3.43
C ILE A 39 3.01 9.43 -3.47
N LYS A 40 2.46 10.65 -3.43
CA LYS A 40 3.27 11.89 -3.41
C LYS A 40 4.21 11.96 -2.21
N GLU A 41 3.75 11.58 -1.02
CA GLU A 41 4.60 11.55 0.17
C GLU A 41 5.68 10.46 0.09
N LEU A 42 5.36 9.31 -0.52
CA LEU A 42 6.33 8.24 -0.77
C LEU A 42 7.40 8.65 -1.80
N GLU A 43 7.04 9.39 -2.84
CA GLU A 43 7.98 9.95 -3.83
C GLU A 43 9.00 10.90 -3.18
N LYS A 44 8.54 11.78 -2.28
CA LYS A 44 9.44 12.67 -1.50
C LYS A 44 10.45 11.90 -0.67
N GLN A 45 10.13 10.66 -0.30
CA GLN A 45 11.00 9.76 0.44
C GLN A 45 11.80 8.80 -0.45
N ASN A 46 11.86 9.05 -1.77
CA ASN A 46 12.59 8.25 -2.75
C ASN A 46 12.06 6.81 -2.93
N ILE A 47 10.82 6.53 -2.51
CA ILE A 47 10.20 5.21 -2.69
C ILE A 47 9.67 5.08 -4.12
N VAL A 48 9.93 3.94 -4.78
CA VAL A 48 9.57 3.70 -6.18
C VAL A 48 8.49 2.64 -6.37
N PHE A 49 8.31 1.74 -5.40
CA PHE A 49 7.12 0.90 -5.31
C PHE A 49 6.92 0.41 -3.87
N TYR A 50 5.72 -0.05 -3.57
CA TYR A 50 5.44 -0.76 -2.32
C TYR A 50 4.56 -1.98 -2.54
N VAL A 51 4.69 -2.96 -1.64
CA VAL A 51 3.89 -4.17 -1.58
C VAL A 51 3.16 -4.20 -0.26
N HIS A 52 1.83 -4.25 -0.29
CA HIS A 52 1.02 -4.44 0.91
C HIS A 52 0.46 -5.86 0.93
N PHE A 53 0.75 -6.59 2.00
CA PHE A 53 0.27 -7.95 2.23
C PHE A 53 -1.08 -7.89 2.95
N VAL A 54 -2.15 -8.30 2.25
CA VAL A 54 -3.53 -8.20 2.75
C VAL A 54 -3.77 -9.08 3.97
N SER A 55 -3.12 -10.24 4.00
CA SER A 55 -3.26 -11.19 5.10
C SER A 55 -2.70 -10.67 6.42
N THR A 56 -1.58 -9.94 6.39
CA THR A 56 -0.81 -9.53 7.58
C THR A 56 -0.85 -8.04 7.86
N GLY A 57 -1.20 -7.20 6.88
CA GLY A 57 -1.08 -5.74 6.97
C GLY A 57 0.32 -5.19 6.78
N ASN A 58 1.32 -6.06 6.67
CA ASN A 58 2.70 -5.69 6.40
C ASN A 58 2.81 -4.91 5.09
N VAL A 59 3.67 -3.91 5.08
CA VAL A 59 4.05 -3.15 3.89
C VAL A 59 5.55 -3.24 3.70
N THR A 60 5.96 -3.66 2.51
CA THR A 60 7.35 -3.60 2.06
C THR A 60 7.49 -2.43 1.09
N LEU A 61 8.42 -1.54 1.39
CA LEU A 61 8.74 -0.34 0.62
C LEU A 61 10.10 -0.52 -0.02
N VAL A 62 10.23 -0.17 -1.30
CA VAL A 62 11.51 -0.23 -2.03
C VAL A 62 11.82 1.13 -2.60
N ASP A 63 13.02 1.62 -2.31
CA ASP A 63 13.52 2.89 -2.84
C ASP A 63 14.25 2.74 -4.18
N SER A 64 14.64 3.86 -4.79
CA SER A 64 15.31 3.85 -6.10
C SER A 64 16.69 3.20 -6.11
N GLU A 65 17.30 3.02 -4.94
CA GLU A 65 18.60 2.34 -4.76
C GLU A 65 18.42 0.84 -4.48
N GLY A 66 17.18 0.38 -4.30
CA GLY A 66 16.85 -1.01 -3.98
C GLY A 66 16.88 -1.33 -2.48
N ASN A 67 17.00 -0.32 -1.61
CA ASN A 67 16.89 -0.56 -0.17
C ASN A 67 15.44 -0.87 0.20
N ILE A 68 15.28 -1.76 1.18
CA ILE A 68 13.98 -2.26 1.62
C ILE A 68 13.67 -1.74 3.02
N ARG A 69 12.46 -1.20 3.20
CA ARG A 69 11.90 -0.87 4.52
C ARG A 69 10.62 -1.65 4.74
N ILE A 70 10.40 -2.13 5.96
CA ILE A 70 9.23 -2.94 6.31
C ILE A 70 8.45 -2.25 7.42
N ILE A 71 7.17 -2.04 7.17
CA ILE A 71 6.18 -1.66 8.17
C ILE A 71 5.40 -2.93 8.51
N GLU A 72 5.34 -3.26 9.80
CA GLU A 72 4.52 -4.38 10.27
C GLU A 72 3.05 -3.96 10.34
N GLY A 73 2.17 -4.88 9.98
CA GLY A 73 0.73 -4.69 10.13
C GLY A 73 0.29 -4.80 11.59
N GLU A 74 -0.80 -4.13 11.91
CA GLU A 74 -1.31 -4.01 13.29
C GLU A 74 -2.62 -4.78 13.50
N TYR A 75 -3.09 -5.52 12.50
CA TYR A 75 -4.40 -6.19 12.52
C TYR A 75 -4.30 -7.72 12.46
N SER A 76 -5.41 -8.37 12.80
CA SER A 76 -5.54 -9.84 12.83
C SER A 76 -5.39 -10.47 11.44
N LEU A 77 -4.79 -11.67 11.41
CA LEU A 77 -4.53 -12.39 10.16
C LEU A 77 -5.82 -12.64 9.37
N LYS A 78 -5.83 -12.23 8.10
CA LYS A 78 -6.96 -12.43 7.18
C LYS A 78 -6.73 -13.67 6.32
N ARG A 79 -7.73 -14.55 6.27
CA ARG A 79 -7.71 -15.73 5.39
C ARG A 79 -7.94 -15.30 3.94
N VAL A 80 -7.00 -15.63 3.07
CA VAL A 80 -7.08 -15.36 1.63
C VAL A 80 -7.73 -16.56 0.93
N ASN A 81 -8.68 -16.29 0.04
CA ASN A 81 -9.31 -17.32 -0.77
C ASN A 81 -8.34 -17.86 -1.84
N LEU A 82 -8.38 -19.16 -2.11
CA LEU A 82 -7.55 -19.79 -3.14
C LEU A 82 -8.00 -19.43 -4.56
N ARG A 83 -9.29 -19.11 -4.74
CA ARG A 83 -9.85 -18.73 -6.04
C ARG A 83 -9.99 -17.22 -6.12
N ALA A 84 -9.33 -16.65 -7.12
CA ALA A 84 -9.44 -15.24 -7.44
C ALA A 84 -10.80 -14.92 -8.09
N ASN A 85 -11.38 -13.78 -7.73
CA ASN A 85 -12.58 -13.25 -8.36
C ASN A 85 -12.41 -11.74 -8.60
N GLU A 86 -12.16 -11.37 -9.85
CA GLU A 86 -11.90 -9.99 -10.25
C GLU A 86 -13.09 -9.06 -9.98
N ASP A 87 -14.33 -9.50 -10.24
CA ASP A 87 -15.53 -8.69 -10.06
C ASP A 87 -15.72 -8.28 -8.59
N LEU A 88 -15.43 -9.20 -7.66
CA LEU A 88 -15.48 -8.91 -6.23
C LEU A 88 -14.40 -7.92 -5.80
N ILE A 89 -13.20 -7.98 -6.40
CA ILE A 89 -12.13 -7.00 -6.16
C ILE A 89 -12.59 -5.61 -6.61
N ARG A 90 -13.07 -5.49 -7.85
CA ARG A 90 -13.56 -4.22 -8.40
C ARG A 90 -14.71 -3.66 -7.58
N ALA A 91 -15.66 -4.49 -7.16
CA ALA A 91 -16.76 -4.08 -6.30
C ALA A 91 -16.27 -3.54 -4.95
N ALA A 92 -15.33 -4.23 -4.30
CA ALA A 92 -14.75 -3.79 -3.04
C ALA A 92 -13.97 -2.47 -3.19
N SER A 93 -13.16 -2.33 -4.25
CA SER A 93 -12.38 -1.12 -4.51
C SER A 93 -13.27 0.10 -4.76
N ARG A 94 -14.35 -0.06 -5.53
CA ARG A 94 -15.33 1.02 -5.75
C ARG A 94 -15.94 1.50 -4.45
N ARG A 95 -16.45 0.58 -3.62
CA ARG A 95 -17.06 0.92 -2.32
C ARG A 95 -16.05 1.61 -1.39
N HIS A 96 -14.82 1.13 -1.34
CA HIS A 96 -13.78 1.70 -0.49
C HIS A 96 -13.42 3.13 -0.91
N PHE A 97 -13.18 3.35 -2.20
CA PHE A 97 -12.82 4.67 -2.70
C PHE A 97 -13.98 5.67 -2.76
N ALA A 98 -15.23 5.18 -2.76
CA ALA A 98 -16.41 6.00 -2.55
C ALA A 98 -16.63 6.37 -1.07
N GLY A 99 -15.82 5.85 -0.14
CA GLY A 99 -15.96 6.08 1.30
C GLY A 99 -17.08 5.27 1.96
N GLU A 100 -17.65 4.28 1.26
CA GLU A 100 -18.76 3.46 1.78
C GLU A 100 -18.30 2.39 2.78
N ILE A 101 -17.04 1.97 2.69
CA ILE A 101 -16.43 0.96 3.58
C ILE A 101 -15.06 1.41 4.07
N GLY A 102 -14.77 1.07 5.32
CA GLY A 102 -13.47 1.31 5.93
C GLY A 102 -12.37 0.40 5.37
N TYR A 103 -11.12 0.75 5.67
CA TYR A 103 -9.94 0.04 5.18
C TYR A 103 -9.88 -1.44 5.59
N GLU A 104 -10.26 -1.77 6.83
CA GLU A 104 -10.22 -3.16 7.30
C GLU A 104 -11.27 -4.05 6.62
N GLU A 105 -12.49 -3.53 6.43
CA GLU A 105 -13.53 -4.21 5.66
C GLU A 105 -13.07 -4.41 4.21
N TYR A 106 -12.48 -3.37 3.60
CA TYR A 106 -11.89 -3.46 2.27
C TYR A 106 -10.85 -4.58 2.16
N CYS A 107 -9.89 -4.64 3.09
CA CYS A 107 -8.89 -5.71 3.15
C CYS A 107 -9.53 -7.10 3.28
N SER A 108 -10.60 -7.22 4.07
CA SER A 108 -11.31 -8.49 4.27
C SER A 108 -12.05 -8.95 3.02
N LEU A 109 -12.66 -8.01 2.28
CA LEU A 109 -13.36 -8.29 1.03
C LEU A 109 -12.39 -8.73 -0.07
N VAL A 110 -11.28 -8.01 -0.26
CA VAL A 110 -10.31 -8.38 -1.30
C VAL A 110 -9.55 -9.67 -0.93
N ALA A 111 -9.29 -9.95 0.35
CA ALA A 111 -8.79 -11.25 0.79
C ALA A 111 -9.75 -12.39 0.45
N SER A 112 -11.06 -12.19 0.70
CA SER A 112 -12.11 -13.15 0.37
C SER A 112 -12.28 -13.35 -1.14
N ALA A 113 -11.94 -12.34 -1.93
CA ALA A 113 -11.86 -12.39 -3.40
C ALA A 113 -10.53 -12.97 -3.92
N GLY A 114 -9.63 -13.39 -3.03
CA GLY A 114 -8.39 -14.10 -3.37
C GLY A 114 -7.13 -13.24 -3.50
N VAL A 115 -7.19 -11.97 -3.10
CA VAL A 115 -6.00 -11.09 -3.09
C VAL A 115 -5.11 -11.42 -1.89
N TYR A 116 -3.88 -11.85 -2.19
CA TYR A 116 -2.84 -12.08 -1.20
C TYR A 116 -2.06 -10.81 -0.87
N LYS A 117 -1.67 -10.06 -1.91
CA LYS A 117 -0.95 -8.79 -1.81
C LYS A 117 -1.38 -7.87 -2.94
N TRP A 118 -1.18 -6.57 -2.78
CA TRP A 118 -1.16 -5.65 -3.91
C TRP A 118 0.18 -4.93 -3.99
N ILE A 119 0.60 -4.67 -5.23
CA ILE A 119 1.85 -4.00 -5.57
C ILE A 119 1.47 -2.67 -6.19
N VAL A 120 1.99 -1.57 -5.66
CA VAL A 120 1.84 -0.24 -6.23
C VAL A 120 3.17 0.21 -6.79
N ASP A 121 3.23 0.35 -8.11
CA ASP A 121 4.35 0.96 -8.81
C ASP A 121 4.09 2.46 -8.88
N ILE A 122 4.91 3.22 -8.14
CA ILE A 122 4.76 4.68 -8.02
C ILE A 122 5.14 5.35 -9.33
N LYS A 123 6.20 4.88 -10.00
CA LYS A 123 6.67 5.47 -11.27
C LYS A 123 5.67 5.27 -12.40
N GLN A 124 5.05 4.09 -12.45
CA GLN A 124 4.04 3.77 -13.47
C GLN A 124 2.63 4.20 -13.07
N MET A 125 2.42 4.64 -11.82
CA MET A 125 1.10 4.92 -11.26
C MET A 125 0.15 3.73 -11.46
N THR A 126 0.61 2.52 -11.17
CA THR A 126 -0.23 1.30 -11.31
C THR A 126 -0.36 0.57 -9.99
N ARG A 127 -1.50 -0.09 -9.80
CA ARG A 127 -1.74 -1.04 -8.72
C ARG A 127 -2.11 -2.40 -9.28
N LYS A 128 -1.40 -3.43 -8.85
CA LYS A 128 -1.62 -4.82 -9.24
C LYS A 128 -2.05 -5.63 -8.04
N TYR A 129 -3.17 -6.33 -8.15
CA TYR A 129 -3.63 -7.31 -7.18
C TYR A 129 -3.10 -8.69 -7.54
N VAL A 130 -2.51 -9.37 -6.57
CA VAL A 130 -1.82 -10.63 -6.77
C VAL A 130 -2.43 -11.70 -5.87
N GLY A 131 -2.72 -12.85 -6.44
CA GLY A 131 -3.24 -14.01 -5.70
C GLY A 131 -2.16 -14.84 -5.04
N LEU A 132 -2.56 -15.90 -4.33
CA LEU A 132 -1.63 -16.82 -3.65
C LEU A 132 -0.69 -17.61 -4.59
N SER A 133 -1.05 -17.72 -5.87
CA SER A 133 -0.19 -18.34 -6.90
C SER A 133 0.87 -17.38 -7.47
N ASP A 134 0.99 -16.18 -6.89
CA ASP A 134 1.82 -15.06 -7.34
C ASP A 134 1.45 -14.53 -8.75
N LYS A 135 0.28 -14.92 -9.26
CA LYS A 135 -0.29 -14.40 -10.50
C LYS A 135 -1.05 -13.10 -10.25
N VAL A 136 -0.87 -12.14 -11.16
CA VAL A 136 -1.68 -10.92 -11.20
C VAL A 136 -3.12 -11.31 -11.55
N ILE A 137 -4.06 -10.90 -10.70
CA ILE A 137 -5.50 -11.07 -10.89
C ILE A 137 -6.05 -9.87 -11.66
N LEU A 138 -5.65 -8.67 -11.24
CA LEU A 138 -6.16 -7.40 -11.73
C LEU A 138 -5.05 -6.36 -11.70
N SER A 139 -4.94 -5.55 -12.75
CA SER A 139 -4.08 -4.38 -12.81
C SER A 139 -4.93 -3.15 -13.09
N GLU A 140 -4.71 -2.08 -12.34
CA GLU A 140 -5.42 -0.82 -12.46
C GLU A 140 -4.42 0.34 -12.55
N GLU A 141 -4.75 1.35 -13.35
CA GLU A 141 -4.07 2.65 -13.32
C GLU A 141 -4.60 3.48 -12.15
N ILE A 142 -3.70 4.21 -11.50
CA ILE A 142 -4.00 5.12 -10.40
C ILE A 142 -4.13 6.50 -11.01
N THR A 143 -5.35 6.89 -11.35
CA THR A 143 -5.64 8.23 -11.84
C THR A 143 -5.80 9.20 -10.68
N PRO A 144 -5.25 10.43 -10.77
CA PRO A 144 -5.63 11.49 -9.84
C PRO A 144 -7.12 11.72 -9.95
N VAL A 145 -7.82 11.86 -8.82
CA VAL A 145 -9.21 12.31 -8.83
C VAL A 145 -9.19 13.76 -9.32
N ASN A 146 -9.60 14.00 -10.57
CA ASN A 146 -9.89 15.34 -11.06
C ASN A 146 -11.02 15.90 -10.20
N SER A 147 -10.72 16.87 -9.33
CA SER A 147 -11.69 17.55 -8.46
C SER A 147 -12.73 18.39 -9.22
N SER A 148 -12.82 18.25 -10.54
CA SER A 148 -13.79 18.91 -11.42
C SER A 148 -14.54 17.98 -12.37
N GLU A 149 -14.41 16.65 -12.28
CA GLU A 149 -15.12 15.73 -13.18
C GLU A 149 -15.86 14.63 -12.41
N GLY A 150 -17.11 14.92 -12.04
CA GLY A 150 -18.10 13.87 -11.87
C GLY A 150 -18.36 13.21 -13.22
N ALA A 151 -17.68 12.10 -13.53
CA ALA A 151 -18.02 11.27 -14.68
C ALA A 151 -17.43 9.87 -14.52
N TRP A 152 -18.26 8.93 -14.09
CA TRP A 152 -18.06 7.51 -14.33
C TRP A 152 -17.74 7.29 -15.81
N ARG A 153 -16.51 6.89 -16.13
CA ARG A 153 -16.17 6.29 -17.44
C ARG A 153 -15.41 5.00 -17.17
N TYR A 154 -16.10 3.90 -17.42
CA TYR A 154 -15.51 2.56 -17.57
C TYR A 154 -14.99 2.43 -19.01
N ASN A 155 -13.81 1.83 -19.16
CA ASN A 155 -13.50 0.95 -20.28
C ASN A 155 -13.62 -0.49 -19.78
#